data_AF-A0A1X1QUS1-F1
#
_entry.id   AF-A0A1X1QUS1-F1
#
_cell.length_a   1.000
_cell.length_b   1.000
_cell.length_c   1.000
_cell.angle_alpha   90.00
_cell.angle_beta   90.00
_cell.angle_gamma   90.00
#
_symmetry.space_group_name_H-M   'P 1'
#
loop_
_entity.id
_entity.type
_entity.pdbx_description
1 polymer ?
#
loop_
_entity_poly.entity_id
_entity_poly.type
_entity_poly.pdbx_seq_one_letter_code
_entity_poly.pdbx_strand_id
1 'polypeptide(L)'
;MSVYLGRYYTFITISFCDTNADYDLQRKNIQKVHLIYQLISEELSNIDRLKYVKIYNGRIKASNMLSQNGKKEPITKIGEENIIGVELLIDIPNKIIQFYSITSSVKGYGDKMVSAIISSTPKDWEIVVVIDWSLGFWQVMAERYPRLEIF
;
A
#
# COMPACT_ATOMS: atom_id res chain seq x y z
N MET A 1 -0.53 19.11 -1.40
CA MET A 1 -1.23 19.29 -2.69
C MET A 1 -2.07 18.04 -2.94
N SER A 2 -3.41 18.14 -2.84
CA SER A 2 -4.32 17.01 -3.09
C SER A 2 -4.52 16.85 -4.59
N VAL A 3 -4.16 15.70 -5.15
CA VAL A 3 -4.46 15.39 -6.55
C VAL A 3 -5.89 14.84 -6.58
N TYR A 4 -6.83 15.65 -7.07
CA TYR A 4 -8.20 15.23 -7.33
C TYR A 4 -8.21 14.46 -8.67
N LEU A 5 -8.20 13.13 -8.61
CA LEU A 5 -8.58 12.30 -9.75
C LEU A 5 -10.10 12.10 -9.68
N GLY A 6 -10.81 12.85 -10.51
CA GLY A 6 -12.26 12.77 -10.60
C GLY A 6 -12.72 11.55 -11.38
N ARG A 7 -13.42 10.64 -10.71
CA ARG A 7 -14.75 10.13 -11.08
C ARG A 7 -15.32 9.29 -9.93
N TYR A 8 -16.63 9.41 -9.77
CA TYR A 8 -17.54 8.93 -8.73
C TYR A 8 -17.14 7.66 -7.93
N TYR A 9 -17.60 7.64 -6.65
CA TYR A 9 -17.57 6.59 -5.61
C TYR A 9 -16.51 6.75 -4.50
N THR A 10 -17.00 7.09 -3.30
CA THR A 10 -16.31 7.18 -1.99
C THR A 10 -15.13 8.15 -1.91
N PHE A 11 -15.16 9.13 -0.99
CA PHE A 11 -14.06 10.08 -0.79
C PHE A 11 -12.82 9.37 -0.23
N ILE A 12 -11.96 8.87 -1.11
CA ILE A 12 -10.69 8.25 -0.73
C ILE A 12 -9.59 9.28 -0.86
N THR A 13 -8.84 9.46 0.22
CA THR A 13 -7.74 10.42 0.23
C THR A 13 -6.47 9.72 -0.22
N ILE A 14 -6.04 10.01 -1.46
CA ILE A 14 -4.69 9.70 -1.92
C ILE A 14 -3.79 10.91 -1.66
N SER A 15 -2.77 10.75 -0.82
CA SER A 15 -1.82 11.83 -0.54
C SER A 15 -0.38 11.39 -0.77
N PHE A 16 0.39 12.24 -1.45
CA PHE A 16 1.84 12.12 -1.57
C PHE A 16 2.51 12.80 -0.37
N CYS A 17 3.35 12.06 0.34
CA CYS A 17 4.12 12.54 1.47
C CYS A 17 5.59 12.66 1.09
N ASP A 18 6.03 13.90 0.82
CA ASP A 18 7.44 14.23 0.68
C ASP A 18 8.09 14.24 2.08
N THR A 19 8.91 13.24 2.36
CA THR A 19 9.77 13.22 3.55
C THR A 19 11.15 13.69 3.14
N ASN A 20 11.34 15.00 3.02
CA ASN A 20 12.66 15.63 2.98
C ASN A 20 12.57 17.06 3.50
N ALA A 21 12.68 17.20 4.82
CA ALA A 21 13.11 18.44 5.44
C ALA A 21 14.65 18.42 5.51
N ASP A 22 15.34 18.57 4.37
CA ASP A 22 16.68 19.21 4.29
C ASP A 22 17.25 19.35 2.86
N TYR A 23 16.43 19.56 1.83
CA TYR A 23 16.92 19.91 0.49
C TYR A 23 16.07 21.02 -0.13
N ASP A 24 15.95 22.12 0.59
CA ASP A 24 15.63 23.40 -0.04
C ASP A 24 16.93 23.92 -0.65
N LEU A 25 17.10 23.69 -1.95
CA LEU A 25 17.75 24.58 -2.90
C LEU A 25 17.86 23.87 -4.25
N GLN A 26 17.06 24.35 -5.19
CA GLN A 26 17.29 24.23 -6.63
C GLN A 26 17.03 22.85 -7.26
N ARG A 27 15.78 22.63 -7.70
CA ARG A 27 15.43 22.57 -9.14
C ARG A 27 14.07 21.90 -9.34
N LYS A 28 13.21 22.62 -10.06
CA LYS A 28 12.25 22.11 -11.05
C LYS A 28 12.41 20.61 -11.34
N ASN A 29 11.60 19.78 -10.71
CA ASN A 29 11.21 18.51 -11.31
C ASN A 29 9.88 18.13 -10.66
N ILE A 30 8.82 18.17 -11.46
CA ILE A 30 7.63 17.38 -11.18
C ILE A 30 8.15 15.97 -10.95
N GLN A 31 8.25 15.53 -9.70
CA GLN A 31 8.68 14.19 -9.36
C GLN A 31 7.64 13.28 -10.02
N LYS A 32 7.98 12.72 -11.18
CA LYS A 32 7.09 11.86 -11.93
C LYS A 32 6.99 10.59 -11.11
N VAL A 33 5.97 10.53 -10.27
CA VAL A 33 5.62 9.37 -9.47
C VAL A 33 5.69 8.16 -10.39
N HIS A 34 6.50 7.16 -10.04
CA HIS A 34 6.65 5.98 -10.86
C HIS A 34 5.28 5.30 -11.03
N LEU A 35 4.96 4.83 -12.24
CA LEU A 35 3.62 4.33 -12.60
C LEU A 35 3.12 3.27 -11.62
N ILE A 36 4.03 2.44 -11.09
CA ILE A 36 3.70 1.40 -10.11
C ILE A 36 2.95 1.94 -8.88
N TYR A 37 3.32 3.12 -8.38
CA TYR A 37 2.65 3.72 -7.22
C TYR A 37 1.22 4.12 -7.55
N GLN A 38 0.98 4.57 -8.78
CA GLN A 38 -0.36 4.97 -9.24
C GLN A 38 -1.25 3.73 -9.36
N LEU A 39 -0.77 2.69 -10.06
CA LEU A 39 -1.51 1.44 -10.26
C LEU A 39 -1.94 0.81 -8.94
N ILE A 40 -0.99 0.65 -8.00
CA ILE A 40 -1.29 0.02 -6.71
C ILE A 40 -2.22 0.91 -5.87
N SER A 41 -1.99 2.22 -5.85
CA SER A 41 -2.80 3.11 -5.00
C SER A 41 -4.23 3.24 -5.51
N GLU A 42 -4.42 3.25 -6.83
CA GLU A 42 -5.73 3.23 -7.46
C GLU A 42 -6.47 1.93 -7.12
N GLU A 43 -5.82 0.78 -7.26
CA GLU A 43 -6.48 -0.50 -6.96
C GLU A 43 -6.77 -0.69 -5.47
N LEU A 44 -5.89 -0.22 -4.58
CA LEU A 44 -6.18 -0.18 -3.14
C LEU A 44 -7.33 0.77 -2.82
N SER A 45 -7.49 1.87 -3.56
CA SER A 45 -8.64 2.77 -3.40
C SER A 45 -9.96 2.12 -3.84
N ASN A 46 -9.94 1.11 -4.72
CA ASN A 46 -11.17 0.40 -5.09
C ASN A 46 -11.71 -0.51 -3.96
N ILE A 47 -10.96 -0.70 -2.87
CA ILE A 47 -11.40 -1.49 -1.71
C ILE A 47 -12.25 -0.62 -0.78
N ASP A 48 -13.53 -0.96 -0.67
CA ASP A 48 -14.59 -0.18 0.00
C ASP A 48 -14.30 0.23 1.47
N ARG A 49 -13.43 -0.51 2.18
CA ARG A 49 -13.04 -0.19 3.55
C ARG A 49 -11.77 0.64 3.67
N LEU A 50 -10.93 0.68 2.63
CA LEU A 50 -9.71 1.49 2.65
C LEU A 50 -10.09 2.93 2.31
N LYS A 51 -9.96 3.81 3.30
CA LYS A 51 -10.35 5.23 3.18
C LYS A 51 -9.16 6.14 2.88
N TYR A 52 -7.98 5.69 3.27
CA TYR A 52 -6.76 6.46 3.21
C TYR A 52 -5.68 5.64 2.52
N VAL A 53 -5.12 6.18 1.44
CA VAL A 53 -3.96 5.63 0.75
C VAL A 53 -2.89 6.72 0.71
N LYS A 54 -1.74 6.46 1.32
CA LYS A 54 -0.61 7.39 1.37
C LYS A 54 0.57 6.80 0.64
N ILE A 55 1.14 7.60 -0.25
CA ILE A 55 2.34 7.27 -1.01
C ILE A 55 3.50 8.03 -0.38
N TYR A 56 4.56 7.32 -0.06
CA TYR A 56 5.81 7.85 0.47
C TYR A 56 6.96 7.46 -0.47
N ASN A 57 8.13 8.05 -0.26
CA ASN A 57 9.33 7.63 -0.97
C ASN A 57 9.65 6.15 -0.65
N GLY A 58 9.47 5.26 -1.62
CA GLY A 58 9.71 3.82 -1.46
C GLY A 58 8.59 3.04 -0.77
N ARG A 59 7.43 3.64 -0.46
CA ARG A 59 6.36 2.94 0.28
C ARG A 59 4.95 3.36 -0.09
N ILE A 60 4.00 2.43 0.09
CA ILE A 60 2.56 2.72 0.07
C ILE A 60 1.96 2.22 1.37
N LYS A 61 1.12 3.04 2.01
CA LYS A 61 0.31 2.65 3.16
C LYS A 61 -1.15 2.87 2.86
N ALA A 62 -1.99 1.87 3.08
CA ALA A 62 -3.43 2.02 2.97
C ALA A 62 -4.12 1.51 4.22
N SER A 63 -5.17 2.20 4.66
CA SER A 63 -5.95 1.80 5.83
C SER A 63 -7.35 2.40 5.84
N ASN A 64 -8.24 1.79 6.63
CA ASN A 64 -9.53 2.36 6.98
C ASN A 64 -9.41 3.48 8.03
N MET A 65 -8.28 3.58 8.74
CA MET A 65 -8.06 4.55 9.83
C MET A 65 -6.67 5.20 9.76
N LEU A 66 -6.58 6.42 10.27
CA LEU A 66 -5.31 7.13 10.46
C LEU A 66 -4.92 7.10 11.94
N SER A 67 -3.63 7.11 12.21
CA SER A 67 -3.08 7.29 13.56
C SER A 67 -3.53 8.63 14.15
N GLN A 68 -3.71 8.66 15.47
CA GLN A 68 -4.01 9.90 16.21
C GLN A 68 -2.78 10.79 16.43
N ASN A 69 -1.59 10.32 16.03
CA ASN A 69 -0.38 11.14 16.07
C ASN A 69 -0.45 12.29 15.05
N GLY A 70 0.38 13.33 15.24
CA GLY A 70 0.37 14.52 14.38
C GLY A 70 0.61 14.25 12.89
N LYS A 71 1.20 13.09 12.54
CA LYS A 71 1.49 12.69 11.15
C LYS A 71 0.28 12.09 10.42
N LYS A 72 -0.73 11.62 11.15
CA LYS A 72 -1.96 11.01 10.62
C LYS A 72 -1.67 9.94 9.55
N GLU A 73 -0.91 8.91 9.91
CA GLU A 73 -0.47 7.83 9.01
C GLU A 73 -1.50 6.70 8.97
N PRO A 74 -1.72 6.03 7.83
CA PRO A 74 -2.58 4.85 7.78
C PRO A 74 -2.10 3.76 8.74
N ILE A 75 -3.01 3.21 9.54
CA ILE A 75 -2.69 2.19 10.54
C ILE A 75 -2.63 0.82 9.88
N THR A 76 -1.52 0.12 10.07
CA THR A 76 -1.25 -1.20 9.48
C THR A 76 -0.75 -2.22 10.52
N LYS A 77 -0.79 -1.85 11.81
CA LYS A 77 -0.30 -2.68 12.90
C LYS A 77 -1.21 -3.90 13.11
N ILE A 78 -0.57 -5.06 13.27
CA ILE A 78 -1.27 -6.32 13.55
C ILE A 78 -1.90 -6.28 14.95
N GLY A 79 -3.10 -6.84 15.08
CA GLY A 79 -3.78 -7.04 16.37
C GLY A 79 -4.63 -5.86 16.85
N GLU A 80 -4.71 -4.76 16.10
CA GLU A 80 -5.62 -3.67 16.42
C GLU A 80 -7.06 -3.98 15.96
N GLU A 81 -8.01 -3.84 16.87
CA GLU A 81 -9.43 -4.06 16.58
C GLU A 81 -9.95 -3.04 15.55
N ASN A 82 -10.84 -3.49 14.68
CA ASN A 82 -11.48 -2.68 13.64
C ASN A 82 -10.52 -2.04 12.62
N ILE A 83 -9.25 -2.45 12.58
CA ILE A 83 -8.30 -2.00 11.55
C ILE A 83 -8.29 -2.95 10.36
N ILE A 84 -8.25 -2.36 9.16
CA ILE A 84 -7.95 -3.01 7.89
C ILE A 84 -6.89 -2.16 7.23
N GLY A 85 -5.71 -2.71 6.98
CA GLY A 85 -4.63 -1.94 6.37
C GLY A 85 -3.47 -2.77 5.87
N VAL A 86 -2.67 -2.15 5.00
CA VAL A 86 -1.50 -2.74 4.37
C VAL A 86 -0.39 -1.69 4.21
N GLU A 87 0.85 -2.10 4.44
CA GLU A 87 2.06 -1.33 4.12
C GLU A 87 2.94 -2.14 3.17
N LEU A 88 3.36 -1.48 2.09
CA LEU A 88 4.21 -2.03 1.05
C LEU A 88 5.52 -1.25 0.98
N LEU A 89 6.62 -1.97 0.77
CA LEU A 89 7.89 -1.39 0.33
C LEU A 89 8.03 -1.62 -1.17
N ILE A 90 8.49 -0.59 -1.88
CA ILE A 90 8.62 -0.59 -3.33
C ILE A 90 10.08 -0.29 -3.68
N ASP A 91 10.76 -1.30 -4.21
CA ASP A 91 12.10 -1.20 -4.75
C ASP A 91 12.01 -1.14 -6.28
N ILE A 92 12.09 0.08 -6.82
CA ILE A 92 11.96 0.31 -8.27
C ILE A 92 13.16 -0.26 -9.04
N PRO A 93 14.44 -0.02 -8.63
CA PRO A 93 15.59 -0.59 -9.32
C PRO A 93 15.51 -2.11 -9.48
N ASN A 94 15.05 -2.82 -8.45
CA ASN A 94 14.95 -4.28 -8.46
C ASN A 94 13.57 -4.81 -8.87
N LYS A 95 12.59 -3.93 -9.08
CA LYS A 95 11.19 -4.27 -9.40
C LYS A 95 10.53 -5.19 -8.37
N ILE A 96 10.76 -4.92 -7.09
CA ILE A 96 10.22 -5.70 -5.98
C ILE A 96 9.14 -4.90 -5.25
N ILE A 97 8.01 -5.56 -4.97
CA ILE A 97 7.00 -5.11 -4.03
C ILE A 97 7.00 -6.07 -2.84
N GLN A 98 7.36 -5.55 -1.68
CA GLN A 98 7.36 -6.33 -0.45
C GLN A 98 6.15 -5.98 0.40
N PHE A 99 5.42 -6.99 0.86
CA PHE A 99 4.48 -6.82 1.95
C PHE A 99 5.24 -6.64 3.27
N TYR A 100 5.21 -5.42 3.81
CA TYR A 100 5.84 -5.10 5.09
C TYR A 100 4.92 -5.43 6.26
N SER A 101 3.64 -5.05 6.14
CA SER A 101 2.61 -5.39 7.12
C SER A 101 1.26 -5.47 6.46
N ILE A 102 0.42 -6.39 6.95
CA ILE A 102 -0.97 -6.50 6.57
C ILE A 102 -1.77 -6.81 7.84
N THR A 103 -2.93 -6.18 7.98
CA THR A 103 -3.83 -6.43 9.10
C THR A 103 -5.26 -6.34 8.63
N SER A 104 -6.10 -7.23 9.15
CA SER A 104 -7.53 -7.19 8.86
C SER A 104 -8.34 -7.80 9.99
N SER A 105 -9.12 -6.96 10.64
CA SER A 105 -10.14 -7.34 11.62
C SER A 105 -11.42 -7.89 10.99
N VAL A 106 -11.54 -7.84 9.66
CA VAL A 106 -12.74 -8.27 8.92
C VAL A 106 -12.38 -9.35 7.91
N LYS A 107 -12.98 -10.53 8.06
CA LYS A 107 -12.73 -11.68 7.19
C LYS A 107 -12.86 -11.31 5.71
N GLY A 108 -11.90 -11.76 4.91
CA GLY A 108 -11.86 -11.55 3.46
C GLY A 108 -11.14 -10.29 2.99
N TYR A 109 -10.90 -9.29 3.85
CA TYR A 109 -10.21 -8.06 3.40
C TYR A 109 -8.69 -8.24 3.26
N GLY A 110 -8.07 -9.16 4.01
CA GLY A 110 -6.67 -9.54 3.75
C GLY A 110 -6.48 -10.03 2.32
N ASP A 111 -7.33 -10.97 1.89
CA ASP A 111 -7.35 -11.50 0.53
C ASP A 111 -7.66 -10.43 -0.52
N LYS A 112 -8.66 -9.55 -0.28
CA LYS A 112 -8.94 -8.42 -1.19
C LYS A 112 -7.72 -7.51 -1.39
N MET A 113 -6.99 -7.18 -0.32
CA MET A 113 -5.79 -6.35 -0.41
C MET A 113 -4.68 -7.06 -1.20
N VAL A 114 -4.41 -8.33 -0.90
CA VAL A 114 -3.42 -9.13 -1.65
C VAL A 114 -3.80 -9.21 -3.13
N SER A 115 -5.06 -9.54 -3.42
CA SER A 115 -5.59 -9.61 -4.78
C SER A 115 -5.40 -8.31 -5.56
N ALA A 116 -5.75 -7.16 -4.95
CA ALA A 116 -5.62 -5.84 -5.54
C ALA A 116 -4.17 -5.51 -5.88
N ILE A 117 -3.24 -5.85 -5.00
CA ILE A 117 -1.81 -5.59 -5.23
C ILE A 117 -1.29 -6.49 -6.36
N ILE A 118 -1.67 -7.76 -6.38
CA ILE A 118 -1.23 -8.71 -7.41
C ILE A 118 -1.82 -8.37 -8.78
N SER A 119 -3.08 -7.95 -8.87
CA SER A 119 -3.73 -7.57 -10.14
C SER A 119 -3.16 -6.29 -10.74
N SER A 120 -2.81 -5.32 -9.90
CA SER A 120 -2.25 -4.04 -10.33
C SER A 120 -0.74 -4.09 -10.61
N THR A 121 -0.05 -5.12 -10.15
CA THR A 121 1.41 -5.27 -10.31
C THR A 121 1.77 -5.88 -11.68
N PRO A 122 2.58 -5.19 -12.51
CA PRO A 122 3.06 -5.71 -13.79
C PRO A 122 3.78 -7.06 -13.63
N LYS A 123 3.73 -7.90 -14.67
CA LYS A 123 4.23 -9.29 -14.60
C LYS A 123 5.74 -9.41 -14.39
N ASP A 124 6.50 -8.39 -14.75
CA ASP A 124 7.95 -8.32 -14.61
C ASP A 124 8.40 -7.80 -13.23
N TRP A 125 7.47 -7.66 -12.29
CA TRP A 125 7.73 -7.32 -10.90
C TRP A 125 7.51 -8.52 -10.00
N GLU A 126 8.40 -8.65 -9.01
CA GLU A 126 8.34 -9.66 -7.97
C GLU A 126 7.51 -9.16 -6.79
N ILE A 127 6.73 -10.05 -6.20
CA ILE A 127 5.85 -9.74 -5.07
C ILE A 127 6.21 -10.67 -3.93
N VAL A 128 6.73 -10.11 -2.85
CA VAL A 128 7.42 -10.89 -1.83
C VAL A 128 6.89 -10.65 -0.43
N VAL A 129 6.98 -11.68 0.40
CA VAL A 129 6.78 -11.63 1.85
C VAL A 129 8.06 -12.14 2.49
N VAL A 130 8.78 -11.27 3.19
CA VAL A 130 10.07 -11.65 3.83
C VAL A 130 9.86 -12.12 5.26
N ILE A 131 8.73 -11.77 5.88
CA ILE A 131 8.45 -12.09 7.28
C ILE A 131 6.98 -12.45 7.45
N ASP A 132 6.70 -13.68 7.89
CA ASP A 132 5.35 -14.13 8.24
C ASP A 132 5.07 -13.97 9.74
N TRP A 133 4.33 -12.91 10.10
CA TRP A 133 3.75 -12.72 11.42
C TRP A 133 2.23 -12.97 11.46
N SER A 134 1.70 -13.58 10.40
CA SER A 134 0.27 -13.68 10.12
C SER A 134 -0.35 -15.04 10.48
N LEU A 135 0.40 -15.90 11.17
CA LEU A 135 -0.03 -17.20 11.71
C LEU A 135 -0.70 -18.11 10.67
N GLY A 136 -0.09 -18.28 9.49
CA GLY A 136 -0.64 -19.18 8.46
C GLY A 136 -1.33 -18.47 7.29
N PHE A 137 -1.60 -17.16 7.39
CA PHE A 137 -2.31 -16.43 6.34
C PHE A 137 -1.51 -16.38 5.04
N TRP A 138 -0.20 -16.12 5.10
CA TRP A 138 0.62 -16.00 3.89
C TRP A 138 0.74 -17.32 3.11
N GLN A 139 0.80 -18.47 3.79
CA GLN A 139 0.83 -19.79 3.14
C GLN A 139 -0.43 -19.99 2.29
N VAL A 140 -1.61 -19.68 2.83
CA VAL A 140 -2.88 -19.75 2.10
C VAL A 140 -2.89 -18.77 0.91
N MET A 141 -2.29 -17.59 1.06
CA MET A 141 -2.18 -16.62 -0.04
C MET A 141 -1.22 -17.10 -1.12
N ALA A 142 -0.09 -17.72 -0.79
CA ALA A 142 0.88 -18.21 -1.76
C ALA A 142 0.33 -19.39 -2.59
N GLU A 143 -0.48 -20.26 -1.97
CA GLU A 143 -1.21 -21.32 -2.71
C GLU A 143 -2.21 -20.74 -3.72
N ARG A 144 -2.89 -19.65 -3.34
CA ARG A 144 -3.90 -18.99 -4.18
C ARG A 144 -3.29 -18.12 -5.28
N TYR A 145 -2.14 -17.50 -4.99
CA TYR A 145 -1.50 -16.53 -5.84
C TYR A 145 -0.06 -16.96 -6.15
N PRO A 146 0.16 -17.71 -7.25
CA PRO A 146 1.49 -18.25 -7.59
C PRO A 146 2.60 -17.23 -7.84
N ARG A 147 2.25 -15.94 -7.96
CA ARG A 147 3.20 -14.82 -8.10
C ARG A 147 3.71 -14.27 -6.77
N LEU A 148 3.12 -14.73 -5.66
CA LEU A 148 3.49 -14.31 -4.31
C LEU A 148 4.54 -15.28 -3.77
N GLU A 149 5.74 -14.76 -3.52
CA GLU A 149 6.85 -15.53 -2.98
C GLU A 149 7.04 -15.24 -1.49
N ILE A 150 7.25 -16.30 -0.70
CA ILE A 150 7.54 -16.21 0.73
C ILE A 150 9.00 -16.62 0.93
N PHE A 151 9.79 -15.77 1.60
CA PHE A 151 11.19 -16.01 1.94
C PHE A 151 11.36 -16.32 3.42
#